data_AF-A0A699ZI02-F1
#
_entry.id   AF-A0A699ZI02-F1
#
_cell.length_a   1.000
_cell.length_b   1.000
_cell.length_c   1.000
_cell.angle_alpha   90.00
_cell.angle_beta   90.00
_cell.angle_gamma   90.00
#
_symmetry.space_group_name_H-M   'P 1'
#
loop_
_entity.id
_entity.type
_entity.pdbx_description
1 polymer ?
#
loop_
_entity_poly.entity_id
_entity_poly.type
_entity_poly.pdbx_seq_one_letter_code
_entity_poly.pdbx_strand_id
1 'polypeptide(L)'
;MQVCLVPWPWLNLDICKKYNIPTAAYEKFTDPGKAKDFIRSLGTPVVVKASGLAAGKGVVVAQSLEEALRAVDDMMVRRVFGAAGEALVVEEFLEGEEASLFALVNGEQCTPLVAAQDHKAVGDGDTGPNTGGMGTYSPAPVATPAIVQQAMEELVYRTARGMAAEGCPFAKLLEHNVRFGDPECQSLMARLDSDLTQALLQAVSGRMHEVDLHWRPEAAVTVVMAAKGYPGEYRQGTLIRGLEHVTDAKVCPACCTLLY
;
A
#
# COMPACT_ATOMS: atom_id res chain seq x y z
N MET A 1 8.17 7.53 5.77
CA MET A 1 7.31 6.37 6.16
C MET A 1 5.86 6.80 5.96
N GLN A 2 5.27 6.55 4.79
CA GLN A 2 3.88 6.92 4.52
C GLN A 2 3.17 5.82 3.73
N VAL A 3 1.84 5.79 3.89
CA VAL A 3 0.92 4.65 3.72
C VAL A 3 -0.10 4.96 2.63
N CYS A 4 -0.48 4.00 1.78
CA CYS A 4 -1.78 3.92 1.06
C CYS A 4 -1.85 2.61 0.24
N LEU A 5 -2.92 1.80 0.11
CA LEU A 5 -4.38 1.96 0.28
C LEU A 5 -5.09 0.57 0.37
N VAL A 6 -5.97 0.43 1.38
CA VAL A 6 -7.23 -0.38 1.54
C VAL A 6 -7.26 -1.91 1.31
N PRO A 7 -8.06 -2.70 2.09
CA PRO A 7 -9.39 -2.35 2.64
C PRO A 7 -9.52 -2.45 4.18
N TRP A 8 -10.33 -1.54 4.74
CA TRP A 8 -10.64 -1.31 6.16
C TRP A 8 -9.61 -0.49 6.97
N PRO A 9 -9.63 0.85 6.86
CA PRO A 9 -8.85 1.74 7.72
C PRO A 9 -9.12 1.53 9.22
N TRP A 10 -10.33 1.05 9.56
CA TRP A 10 -10.80 1.01 10.94
C TRP A 10 -10.17 -0.08 11.78
N LEU A 11 -10.14 -1.31 11.25
CA LEU A 11 -9.70 -2.48 12.00
C LEU A 11 -8.20 -2.43 12.28
N ASN A 12 -7.41 -2.00 11.31
CA ASN A 12 -5.95 -1.95 11.43
C ASN A 12 -5.51 -0.96 12.51
N LEU A 13 -6.13 0.21 12.56
CA LEU A 13 -5.74 1.26 13.50
C LEU A 13 -6.05 0.88 14.96
N ASP A 14 -7.18 0.23 15.23
CA ASP A 14 -7.53 -0.21 16.59
C ASP A 14 -6.61 -1.34 17.08
N ILE A 15 -6.20 -2.24 16.18
CA ILE A 15 -5.16 -3.25 16.43
C ILE A 15 -3.82 -2.55 16.72
N CYS A 16 -3.43 -1.56 15.92
CA CYS A 16 -2.19 -0.83 16.15
C CYS A 16 -2.14 -0.22 17.55
N LYS A 17 -3.23 0.43 17.97
CA LYS A 17 -3.36 1.01 19.30
C LYS A 17 -3.35 -0.04 20.41
N LYS A 18 -4.09 -1.14 20.25
CA LYS A 18 -4.22 -2.19 21.27
C LYS A 18 -2.90 -2.95 21.51
N TYR A 19 -2.11 -3.16 20.45
CA TYR A 19 -0.87 -3.95 20.50
C TYR A 19 0.40 -3.10 20.39
N ASN A 20 0.30 -1.78 20.59
CA ASN A 20 1.42 -0.84 20.56
C ASN A 20 2.28 -0.97 19.29
N ILE A 21 1.62 -1.04 18.12
CA ILE A 21 2.30 -0.99 16.82
C ILE A 21 2.43 0.47 16.42
N PRO A 22 3.64 0.96 16.11
CA PRO A 22 3.86 2.33 15.66
C PRO A 22 2.98 2.68 14.47
N THR A 23 2.32 3.84 14.54
CA THR A 23 1.52 4.43 13.45
C THR A 23 1.50 5.94 13.63
N ALA A 24 1.21 6.68 12.56
CA ALA A 24 0.93 8.12 12.64
C ALA A 24 -0.15 8.40 13.70
N ALA A 25 -0.07 9.52 14.41
CA ALA A 25 -1.15 9.95 15.27
C ALA A 25 -2.43 10.11 14.44
N TYR A 26 -3.53 9.53 14.88
CA TYR A 26 -4.78 9.56 14.12
C TYR A 26 -5.99 9.64 15.03
N GLU A 27 -7.08 10.17 14.49
CA GLU A 27 -8.39 10.05 15.12
C GLU A 27 -9.51 9.92 14.07
N LYS A 28 -10.59 9.28 14.50
CA LYS A 28 -11.73 8.87 13.67
C LYS A 28 -12.92 9.77 13.99
N PHE A 29 -13.58 10.29 12.96
CA PHE A 29 -14.66 11.27 13.12
C PHE A 29 -15.89 10.92 12.28
N THR A 30 -17.06 10.96 12.92
CA THR A 30 -18.38 10.98 12.27
C THR A 30 -19.04 12.36 12.36
N ASP A 31 -18.38 13.31 13.03
CA ASP A 31 -18.82 14.69 13.18
C ASP A 31 -17.78 15.63 12.55
N PRO A 32 -18.17 16.47 11.56
CA PRO A 32 -17.23 17.34 10.88
C PRO A 32 -16.69 18.46 11.77
N GLY A 33 -17.45 18.91 12.78
CA GLY A 33 -16.99 19.92 13.73
C GLY A 33 -15.83 19.39 14.57
N LYS A 34 -16.00 18.18 15.14
CA LYS A 34 -14.95 17.50 15.91
C LYS A 34 -13.70 17.22 15.07
N ALA A 35 -13.87 16.80 13.81
CA ALA A 35 -12.75 16.60 12.90
C ALA A 35 -11.94 17.89 12.70
N LYS A 36 -12.64 19.02 12.47
CA LYS A 36 -12.01 20.33 12.29
C LYS A 36 -11.31 20.82 13.56
N ASP A 37 -11.88 20.57 14.73
CA ASP A 37 -11.26 20.93 16.01
C ASP A 37 -9.98 20.12 16.26
N PHE A 38 -10.00 18.82 15.95
CA PHE A 38 -8.82 17.97 16.03
C PHE A 38 -7.72 18.45 15.06
N ILE A 39 -8.05 18.75 13.80
CA ILE A 39 -7.10 19.31 12.83
C ILE A 39 -6.46 20.60 13.35
N ARG A 40 -7.24 21.50 13.96
CA ARG A 40 -6.70 22.74 14.55
C ARG A 40 -5.74 22.46 15.70
N SER A 41 -5.98 21.42 16.48
CA SER A 41 -5.11 21.02 17.59
C SER A 41 -3.82 20.33 17.15
N LEU A 42 -3.90 19.52 16.07
CA LEU A 42 -2.77 18.78 15.53
C LEU A 42 -1.83 19.69 14.71
N GLY A 43 -2.37 20.67 13.99
CA GLY A 43 -1.62 21.51 13.05
C GLY A 43 -1.63 20.93 11.64
N THR A 44 -0.80 21.47 10.75
CA THR A 44 -0.63 20.99 9.36
C THR A 44 0.86 20.88 9.04
N PRO A 45 1.29 19.99 8.12
CA PRO A 45 0.47 19.17 7.22
C PRO A 45 -0.28 18.00 7.89
N VAL A 46 -1.44 17.63 7.34
CA VAL A 46 -2.26 16.48 7.80
C VAL A 46 -2.84 15.72 6.62
N VAL A 47 -3.20 14.45 6.86
CA VAL A 47 -3.88 13.62 5.87
C VAL A 47 -5.33 13.42 6.30
N VAL A 48 -6.28 13.77 5.43
CA VAL A 48 -7.71 13.56 5.63
C VAL A 48 -8.16 12.44 4.70
N LYS A 49 -8.69 11.35 5.28
CA LYS A 49 -9.11 10.15 4.54
C LYS A 49 -10.58 9.85 4.74
N ALA A 50 -11.33 9.65 3.66
CA ALA A 50 -12.68 9.12 3.71
C ALA A 50 -12.67 7.65 4.19
N SER A 51 -13.67 7.28 4.99
CA SER A 51 -13.76 5.95 5.61
C SER A 51 -14.04 4.80 4.65
N GLY A 52 -14.76 5.07 3.57
CA GLY A 52 -15.21 4.08 2.59
C GLY A 52 -14.26 3.90 1.39
N LEU A 53 -14.57 2.90 0.54
CA LEU A 53 -13.84 2.61 -0.69
C LEU A 53 -14.05 3.73 -1.72
N ALA A 54 -13.21 4.77 -1.67
CA ALA A 54 -13.27 5.92 -2.57
C ALA A 54 -12.35 5.80 -3.80
N ALA A 55 -12.07 4.57 -4.26
CA ALA A 55 -11.24 4.28 -5.46
C ALA A 55 -9.92 5.09 -5.54
N GLY A 56 -9.24 5.26 -4.40
CA GLY A 56 -7.98 6.02 -4.31
C GLY A 56 -8.12 7.55 -4.36
N LYS A 57 -9.34 8.09 -4.52
CA LYS A 57 -9.62 9.54 -4.54
C LYS A 57 -10.02 10.12 -3.18
N GLY A 58 -10.24 9.28 -2.18
CA GLY A 58 -10.68 9.68 -0.84
C GLY A 58 -9.57 10.07 0.12
N VAL A 59 -8.37 10.41 -0.36
CA VAL A 59 -7.23 10.81 0.48
C VAL A 59 -6.78 12.20 0.03
N VAL A 60 -6.72 13.14 0.98
CA VAL A 60 -6.21 14.49 0.74
C VAL A 60 -5.07 14.75 1.71
N VAL A 61 -3.89 15.07 1.17
CA VAL A 61 -2.74 15.56 1.93
C VAL A 61 -2.82 17.07 1.97
N ALA A 62 -3.31 17.62 3.08
CA ALA A 62 -3.53 19.04 3.23
C ALA A 62 -2.28 19.72 3.81
N GLN A 63 -1.70 20.64 3.04
CA GLN A 63 -0.51 21.39 3.40
C GLN A 63 -0.84 22.62 4.26
N SER A 64 -2.12 23.03 4.29
CA SER A 64 -2.59 24.17 5.07
C SER A 64 -3.87 23.85 5.83
N LEU A 65 -4.10 24.59 6.92
CA LEU A 65 -5.33 24.46 7.70
C LEU A 65 -6.57 24.67 6.82
N GLU A 66 -6.56 25.65 5.93
CA GLU A 66 -7.69 25.91 5.04
C GLU A 66 -8.00 24.73 4.12
N GLU A 67 -6.97 24.12 3.54
CA GLU A 67 -7.09 22.94 2.71
C GLU A 67 -7.64 21.74 3.50
N ALA A 68 -7.16 21.53 4.72
CA ALA A 68 -7.62 20.44 5.58
C ALA A 68 -9.09 20.60 5.96
N LEU A 69 -9.51 21.81 6.35
CA LEU A 69 -10.90 22.11 6.69
C LEU A 69 -11.82 21.95 5.48
N ARG A 70 -11.36 22.36 4.29
CA ARG A 70 -12.08 22.19 3.03
C ARG A 70 -12.24 20.72 2.67
N ALA A 71 -11.20 19.90 2.86
CA ALA A 71 -11.27 18.46 2.64
C ALA A 71 -12.34 17.80 3.52
N VAL A 72 -12.44 18.19 4.79
CA VAL A 72 -13.51 17.72 5.70
C VAL A 72 -14.90 18.10 5.16
N ASP A 73 -15.08 19.35 4.72
CA ASP A 73 -16.35 19.82 4.16
C ASP A 73 -16.74 19.08 2.87
N ASP A 74 -15.79 18.90 1.96
CA ASP A 74 -16.01 18.18 0.72
C ASP A 74 -16.43 16.71 0.99
N MET A 75 -15.74 16.05 1.91
CA MET A 75 -15.99 14.65 2.25
C MET A 75 -17.29 14.43 3.03
N MET A 76 -17.51 15.17 4.13
CA MET A 76 -18.61 14.88 5.07
C MET A 76 -19.88 15.71 4.84
N VAL A 77 -19.73 16.96 4.38
CA VAL A 77 -20.88 17.88 4.22
C VAL A 77 -21.42 17.82 2.81
N ARG A 78 -20.54 18.02 1.81
CA ARG A 78 -20.91 17.97 0.39
C ARG A 78 -21.02 16.54 -0.14
N ARG A 79 -20.51 15.55 0.59
CA ARG A 79 -20.57 14.12 0.27
C ARG A 79 -20.11 13.82 -1.15
N VAL A 80 -18.99 14.41 -1.57
CA VAL A 80 -18.44 14.18 -2.93
C VAL A 80 -18.10 12.71 -3.20
N PHE A 81 -17.99 11.88 -2.15
CA PHE A 81 -17.79 10.43 -2.23
C PHE A 81 -19.02 9.60 -1.80
N GLY A 82 -20.21 10.20 -1.72
CA GLY A 82 -21.44 9.52 -1.31
C GLY A 82 -21.36 8.96 0.12
N ALA A 83 -21.79 7.71 0.29
CA ALA A 83 -21.78 7.03 1.60
C ALA A 83 -20.36 6.84 2.19
N ALA A 84 -19.30 6.92 1.37
CA ALA A 84 -17.93 6.83 1.86
C ALA A 84 -17.51 8.03 2.73
N GLY A 85 -18.29 9.12 2.71
CA GLY A 85 -18.07 10.33 3.52
C GLY A 85 -18.78 10.38 4.88
N GLU A 86 -19.47 9.31 5.31
CA GLU A 86 -20.16 9.29 6.61
C GLU A 86 -19.20 9.36 7.81
N ALA A 87 -17.98 8.88 7.60
CA ALA A 87 -16.89 9.00 8.56
C ALA A 87 -15.60 9.33 7.82
N LEU A 88 -14.66 9.93 8.54
CA LEU A 88 -13.30 10.17 8.07
C LEU A 88 -12.27 9.81 9.15
N VAL A 89 -11.04 9.67 8.72
CA VAL A 89 -9.85 9.56 9.57
C VAL A 89 -8.97 10.78 9.29
N VAL A 90 -8.53 11.46 10.33
CA VAL A 90 -7.47 12.48 10.25
C VAL A 90 -6.20 11.85 10.80
N GLU A 91 -5.11 11.93 10.05
CA GLU A 91 -3.80 11.41 10.43
C GLU A 91 -2.74 12.51 10.35
N GLU A 92 -1.74 12.43 11.21
CA GLU A 92 -0.49 13.16 11.11
C GLU A 92 0.19 12.85 9.77
N PHE A 93 0.72 13.88 9.12
CA PHE A 93 1.53 13.71 7.92
C PHE A 93 2.95 13.26 8.30
N LEU A 94 3.37 12.12 7.78
CA LEU A 94 4.71 11.59 8.01
C LEU A 94 5.61 11.95 6.84
N GLU A 95 6.70 12.66 7.14
CA GLU A 95 7.74 13.01 6.17
C GLU A 95 8.77 11.88 6.00
N GLY A 96 9.43 11.88 4.84
CA GLY A 96 10.52 10.98 4.51
C GLY A 96 10.18 9.99 3.40
N GLU A 97 11.14 9.13 3.10
CA GLU A 97 11.04 8.19 1.99
C GLU A 97 10.12 7.00 2.33
N GLU A 98 9.42 6.47 1.31
CA GLU A 98 8.49 5.34 1.42
C GLU A 98 9.15 4.06 0.89
N ALA A 99 8.86 2.92 1.53
CA ALA A 99 9.19 1.60 1.01
C ALA A 99 8.12 0.58 1.42
N SER A 100 7.85 -0.36 0.52
CA SER A 100 6.97 -1.50 0.74
C SER A 100 7.77 -2.67 1.31
N LEU A 101 7.38 -3.13 2.50
CA LEU A 101 7.89 -4.35 3.12
C LEU A 101 6.88 -5.48 2.95
N PHE A 102 7.36 -6.66 2.57
CA PHE A 102 6.54 -7.84 2.35
C PHE A 102 6.95 -8.97 3.29
N ALA A 103 5.98 -9.75 3.75
CA ALA A 103 6.21 -10.96 4.54
C ALA A 103 5.17 -12.03 4.21
N LEU A 104 5.59 -13.30 4.22
CA LEU A 104 4.67 -14.44 4.29
C LEU A 104 4.26 -14.61 5.74
N VAL A 105 2.96 -14.80 5.98
CA VAL A 105 2.39 -14.88 7.34
C VAL A 105 1.45 -16.07 7.43
N ASN A 106 1.61 -16.90 8.48
CA ASN A 106 0.62 -17.88 8.91
C ASN A 106 0.50 -17.84 10.44
N GLY A 107 -0.64 -17.36 10.92
CA GLY A 107 -0.86 -17.16 12.35
C GLY A 107 0.11 -16.13 12.89
N GLU A 108 0.95 -16.52 13.85
CA GLU A 108 1.98 -15.66 14.44
C GLU A 108 3.34 -15.75 13.72
N GLN A 109 3.52 -16.77 12.88
CA GLN A 109 4.78 -17.00 12.18
C GLN A 109 4.85 -16.12 10.94
N CYS A 110 5.95 -15.36 10.81
CA CYS A 110 6.18 -14.50 9.65
C CYS A 110 7.58 -14.73 9.08
N THR A 111 7.69 -14.82 7.76
CA THR A 111 8.97 -14.87 7.03
C THR A 111 9.08 -13.60 6.17
N PRO A 112 10.10 -12.75 6.40
CA PRO A 112 10.30 -11.56 5.58
C PRO A 112 10.63 -11.95 4.14
N LEU A 113 10.14 -11.14 3.20
CA LEU A 113 10.53 -11.18 1.79
C LEU A 113 11.56 -10.05 1.55
N VAL A 114 11.64 -9.49 0.34
CA VAL A 114 12.45 -8.31 0.03
C VAL A 114 11.59 -7.05 -0.05
N ALA A 115 12.18 -5.91 0.29
CA ALA A 115 11.53 -4.61 0.14
C ALA A 115 11.52 -4.15 -1.33
N ALA A 116 10.56 -3.31 -1.66
CA ALA A 116 10.47 -2.58 -2.92
C ALA A 116 10.07 -1.12 -2.66
N GLN A 117 10.28 -0.26 -3.65
CA GLN A 117 9.73 1.09 -3.65
C GLN A 117 8.94 1.27 -4.93
N ASP A 118 7.75 1.85 -4.84
CA ASP A 118 6.88 2.15 -5.96
C ASP A 118 6.88 3.66 -6.28
N HIS A 119 6.45 3.98 -7.50
CA HIS A 119 6.23 5.36 -7.95
C HIS A 119 4.75 5.55 -8.24
N LYS A 120 4.04 6.27 -7.37
CA LYS A 120 2.57 6.41 -7.46
C LYS A 120 2.13 7.49 -8.43
N ALA A 121 2.87 8.58 -8.55
CA ALA A 121 2.49 9.70 -9.40
C ALA A 121 2.52 9.32 -10.88
N VAL A 122 1.60 9.89 -11.67
CA VAL A 122 1.50 9.57 -13.11
C VAL A 122 2.64 10.16 -13.94
N GLY A 123 3.25 11.26 -13.50
CA GLY A 123 4.25 12.01 -14.25
C GLY A 123 5.64 11.96 -13.61
N ASP A 124 6.65 12.18 -14.43
CA ASP A 124 8.05 12.24 -14.02
C ASP A 124 8.28 13.29 -12.92
N GLY A 125 9.22 13.00 -12.02
CA GLY A 125 9.52 13.87 -10.87
C GLY A 125 8.41 13.90 -9.81
N ASP A 126 7.67 12.79 -9.69
CA ASP A 126 6.53 12.63 -8.79
C ASP A 126 5.45 13.70 -8.95
N THR A 127 5.11 14.01 -10.22
CA THR A 127 4.14 15.05 -10.57
C THR A 127 2.79 14.50 -11.03
N GLY A 128 1.74 15.29 -10.81
CA GLY A 128 0.38 14.94 -11.21
C GLY A 128 -0.35 14.04 -10.20
N PRO A 129 -1.54 13.51 -10.56
CA PRO A 129 -2.33 12.70 -9.65
C PRO A 129 -1.65 11.36 -9.33
N ASN A 130 -1.90 10.86 -8.11
CA ASN A 130 -1.54 9.51 -7.71
C ASN A 130 -2.32 8.46 -8.51
N THR A 131 -1.68 7.32 -8.72
CA THR A 131 -2.20 6.16 -9.44
C THR A 131 -2.10 4.90 -8.57
N GLY A 132 -2.45 3.74 -9.11
CA GLY A 132 -2.14 2.45 -8.47
C GLY A 132 -0.64 2.10 -8.42
N GLY A 133 0.21 2.84 -9.16
CA GLY A 133 1.64 2.58 -9.33
C GLY A 133 2.04 2.65 -10.80
N MET A 134 3.01 3.49 -11.14
CA MET A 134 3.58 3.66 -12.49
C MET A 134 4.90 2.91 -12.70
N GLY A 135 5.46 2.38 -11.62
CA GLY A 135 6.67 1.59 -11.66
C GLY A 135 7.12 1.23 -10.26
N THR A 136 8.09 0.33 -10.18
CA THR A 136 8.66 -0.11 -8.91
C THR A 136 9.98 -0.80 -9.12
N TYR A 137 10.83 -0.77 -8.11
CA TYR A 137 12.09 -1.47 -8.13
C TYR A 137 12.37 -2.17 -6.80
N SER A 138 13.20 -3.21 -6.87
CA SER A 138 13.66 -4.00 -5.73
C SER A 138 15.12 -4.39 -5.94
N PRO A 139 15.98 -4.42 -4.90
CA PRO A 139 15.67 -4.03 -3.51
C PRO A 139 15.57 -2.51 -3.37
N ALA A 140 14.83 -2.03 -2.37
CA ALA A 140 14.78 -0.61 -2.03
C ALA A 140 15.99 -0.22 -1.13
N PRO A 141 16.92 0.66 -1.57
CA PRO A 141 18.09 1.06 -0.78
C PRO A 141 17.75 1.70 0.56
N VAL A 142 16.62 2.41 0.63
CA VAL A 142 16.10 3.00 1.87
C VAL A 142 15.77 1.93 2.92
N ALA A 143 15.40 0.73 2.50
CA ALA A 143 15.08 -0.39 3.38
C ALA A 143 16.35 -1.18 3.75
N THR A 144 17.24 -0.52 4.51
CA THR A 144 18.45 -1.17 5.04
C THR A 144 18.11 -2.39 5.91
N PRO A 145 19.04 -3.35 6.09
CA PRO A 145 18.79 -4.51 6.96
C PRO A 145 18.31 -4.14 8.37
N ALA A 146 18.84 -3.06 8.94
CA ALA A 146 18.42 -2.56 10.25
C ALA A 146 16.97 -2.03 10.23
N ILE A 147 16.59 -1.29 9.19
CA ILE A 147 15.22 -0.79 9.01
C ILE A 147 14.25 -1.95 8.79
N VAL A 148 14.62 -2.93 7.95
CA VAL A 148 13.81 -4.13 7.72
C VAL A 148 13.61 -4.91 9.03
N GLN A 149 14.68 -5.10 9.81
CA GLN A 149 14.59 -5.78 11.10
C GLN A 149 13.66 -5.03 12.05
N GLN A 150 13.83 -3.72 12.20
CA GLN A 150 12.98 -2.89 13.04
C GLN A 150 11.51 -2.97 12.60
N ALA A 151 11.23 -2.84 11.30
CA ALA A 151 9.88 -2.93 10.77
C ALA A 151 9.26 -4.33 10.99
N MET A 152 10.03 -5.40 10.87
CA MET A 152 9.56 -6.75 11.21
C MET A 152 9.21 -6.87 12.70
N GLU A 153 10.06 -6.35 13.59
CA GLU A 153 9.88 -6.43 15.04
C GLU A 153 8.74 -5.56 15.59
N GLU A 154 8.61 -4.34 15.05
CA GLU A 154 7.67 -3.33 15.55
C GLU A 154 6.33 -3.37 14.84
N LEU A 155 6.30 -3.76 13.56
CA LEU A 155 5.08 -3.76 12.74
C LEU A 155 4.60 -5.19 12.49
N VAL A 156 5.39 -6.01 11.79
CA VAL A 156 4.89 -7.29 11.26
C VAL A 156 4.63 -8.31 12.37
N TYR A 157 5.60 -8.60 13.22
CA TYR A 157 5.48 -9.62 14.26
C TYR A 157 4.47 -9.22 15.34
N ARG A 158 4.47 -7.95 15.79
CA ARG A 158 3.49 -7.48 16.77
C ARG A 158 2.08 -7.69 16.28
N THR A 159 1.87 -7.53 14.98
CA THR A 159 0.52 -7.58 14.47
C THR A 159 0.04 -8.93 14.02
N ALA A 160 0.93 -9.79 13.53
CA ALA A 160 0.62 -11.21 13.43
C ALA A 160 0.16 -11.78 14.79
N ARG A 161 0.87 -11.45 15.87
CA ARG A 161 0.49 -11.82 17.25
C ARG A 161 -0.82 -11.20 17.70
N GLY A 162 -1.00 -9.90 17.49
CA GLY A 162 -2.21 -9.20 17.88
C GLY A 162 -3.44 -9.80 17.21
N MET A 163 -3.34 -10.12 15.93
CA MET A 163 -4.45 -10.67 15.15
C MET A 163 -4.74 -12.13 15.48
N ALA A 164 -3.70 -12.94 15.75
CA ALA A 164 -3.87 -14.28 16.30
C ALA A 164 -4.60 -14.24 17.65
N ALA A 165 -4.24 -13.31 18.54
CA ALA A 165 -4.89 -13.12 19.83
C ALA A 165 -6.36 -12.71 19.72
N GLU A 166 -6.74 -11.94 18.69
CA GLU A 166 -8.14 -11.58 18.39
C GLU A 166 -8.93 -12.72 17.72
N GLY A 167 -8.37 -13.93 17.59
CA GLY A 167 -9.02 -15.04 16.91
C GLY A 167 -9.16 -14.84 15.40
N CYS A 168 -8.43 -13.87 14.85
CA CYS A 168 -8.35 -13.56 13.43
C CYS A 168 -6.92 -13.78 12.90
N PRO A 169 -6.31 -14.97 13.13
CA PRO A 169 -4.96 -15.24 12.69
C PRO A 169 -4.86 -14.99 11.19
N PHE A 170 -3.91 -14.16 10.82
CA PHE A 170 -3.78 -13.70 9.46
C PHE A 170 -3.32 -14.84 8.53
N ALA A 171 -3.88 -14.80 7.32
CA ALA A 171 -3.19 -15.20 6.10
C ALA A 171 -2.79 -13.96 5.28
N LYS A 172 -2.64 -12.78 5.92
CA LYS A 172 -2.78 -11.47 5.29
C LYS A 172 -2.00 -10.34 6.04
N LEU A 173 -1.28 -9.50 5.30
CA LEU A 173 -0.21 -8.55 5.70
C LEU A 173 -0.82 -7.33 6.50
N LEU A 174 -0.11 -6.65 7.44
CA LEU A 174 -0.53 -5.48 8.25
C LEU A 174 0.02 -4.01 8.10
N GLU A 175 -0.86 -3.03 7.86
CA GLU A 175 -0.75 -1.74 7.10
C GLU A 175 -1.15 -1.97 5.64
N HIS A 176 -1.51 -3.21 5.35
CA HIS A 176 -1.01 -3.84 4.16
C HIS A 176 -2.14 -4.45 3.33
N ASN A 177 -1.95 -4.29 2.03
CA ASN A 177 -2.62 -5.12 1.05
C ASN A 177 -2.34 -6.58 1.38
N VAL A 178 -3.42 -7.34 1.46
CA VAL A 178 -3.41 -8.73 1.89
C VAL A 178 -3.04 -9.71 0.76
N ARG A 179 -2.21 -9.21 -0.14
CA ARG A 179 -1.79 -9.74 -1.44
C ARG A 179 -0.51 -8.99 -1.82
N PHE A 180 0.21 -9.51 -2.81
CA PHE A 180 1.24 -8.68 -3.44
C PHE A 180 0.64 -7.38 -3.99
N GLY A 181 1.44 -6.30 -3.87
CA GLY A 181 1.19 -5.05 -4.56
C GLY A 181 1.34 -5.23 -6.07
N ASP A 182 0.72 -4.34 -6.83
CA ASP A 182 0.85 -4.26 -8.29
C ASP A 182 1.19 -2.80 -8.60
N PRO A 183 2.42 -2.50 -9.08
CA PRO A 183 3.35 -3.41 -9.78
C PRO A 183 4.45 -4.10 -8.94
N GLU A 184 4.45 -4.03 -7.61
CA GLU A 184 5.60 -4.50 -6.80
C GLU A 184 5.88 -6.00 -6.95
N CYS A 185 4.82 -6.81 -7.14
CA CYS A 185 4.93 -8.24 -7.40
C CYS A 185 5.91 -8.53 -8.55
N GLN A 186 5.83 -7.76 -9.64
CA GLN A 186 6.61 -7.96 -10.85
C GLN A 186 8.12 -7.80 -10.58
N SER A 187 8.51 -6.78 -9.82
CA SER A 187 9.92 -6.56 -9.44
C SER A 187 10.41 -7.57 -8.41
N LEU A 188 9.56 -7.99 -7.47
CA LEU A 188 9.90 -9.06 -6.52
C LEU A 188 10.11 -10.39 -7.28
N MET A 189 9.14 -10.80 -8.08
CA MET A 189 9.18 -12.10 -8.78
C MET A 189 10.32 -12.20 -9.79
N ALA A 190 10.75 -11.08 -10.38
CA ALA A 190 11.93 -11.06 -11.25
C ALA A 190 13.24 -11.41 -10.51
N ARG A 191 13.28 -11.22 -9.18
CA ARG A 191 14.46 -11.48 -8.34
C ARG A 191 14.35 -12.77 -7.53
N LEU A 192 13.18 -13.39 -7.45
CA LEU A 192 13.00 -14.59 -6.66
C LEU A 192 13.73 -15.77 -7.30
N ASP A 193 14.65 -16.39 -6.56
CA ASP A 193 15.44 -17.55 -7.01
C ASP A 193 14.96 -18.87 -6.40
N SER A 194 13.77 -18.85 -5.78
CA SER A 194 13.15 -19.99 -5.10
C SER A 194 11.76 -20.29 -5.67
N ASP A 195 11.25 -21.50 -5.42
CA ASP A 195 9.90 -21.87 -5.83
C ASP A 195 8.86 -21.22 -4.90
N LEU A 196 8.22 -20.16 -5.39
CA LEU A 196 7.14 -19.49 -4.67
C LEU A 196 5.99 -20.46 -4.32
N THR A 197 5.65 -21.39 -5.22
CA THR A 197 4.54 -22.32 -5.01
C THR A 197 4.82 -23.23 -3.82
N GLN A 198 6.06 -23.72 -3.72
CA GLN A 198 6.49 -24.53 -2.58
C GLN A 198 6.41 -23.72 -1.27
N ALA A 199 6.92 -22.48 -1.26
CA ALA A 199 6.88 -21.63 -0.08
C ALA A 199 5.43 -21.31 0.36
N LEU A 200 4.53 -21.01 -0.58
CA LEU A 200 3.12 -20.81 -0.30
C LEU A 200 2.46 -22.08 0.24
N LEU A 201 2.78 -23.26 -0.32
CA LEU A 201 2.25 -24.54 0.15
C LEU A 201 2.73 -24.87 1.58
N GLN A 202 4.01 -24.64 1.87
CA GLN A 202 4.57 -24.78 3.21
C GLN A 202 3.87 -23.83 4.19
N ALA A 203 3.70 -22.57 3.80
CA ALA A 203 3.00 -21.58 4.61
C ALA A 203 1.58 -22.03 4.96
N VAL A 204 0.72 -22.34 3.97
CA VAL A 204 -0.68 -22.74 4.25
C VAL A 204 -0.81 -24.08 4.99
N SER A 205 0.23 -24.92 4.94
CA SER A 205 0.26 -26.22 5.65
C SER A 205 0.79 -26.11 7.09
N GLY A 206 1.05 -24.91 7.61
CA GLY A 206 1.61 -24.72 8.95
C GLY A 206 3.11 -25.06 9.06
N ARG A 207 3.82 -25.15 7.93
CA ARG A 207 5.26 -25.47 7.87
C ARG A 207 6.09 -24.23 7.56
N MET A 208 5.76 -23.10 8.17
CA MET A 208 6.48 -21.83 7.99
C MET A 208 7.98 -21.94 8.31
N HIS A 209 8.36 -22.83 9.23
CA HIS A 209 9.77 -23.10 9.57
C HIS A 209 10.57 -23.76 8.43
N GLU A 210 9.92 -24.28 7.40
CA GLU A 210 10.55 -24.85 6.19
C GLU A 210 10.63 -23.84 5.05
N VAL A 211 10.03 -22.65 5.20
CA VAL A 211 10.05 -21.62 4.16
C VAL A 211 11.42 -20.97 4.13
N ASP A 212 12.14 -21.21 3.05
CA ASP A 212 13.45 -20.62 2.77
C ASP A 212 13.42 -20.00 1.37
N LEU A 213 13.63 -18.68 1.29
CA LEU A 213 13.48 -17.89 0.08
C LEU A 213 14.77 -17.15 -0.23
N HIS A 214 15.38 -17.52 -1.36
CA HIS A 214 16.57 -16.89 -1.89
C HIS A 214 16.22 -15.86 -2.96
N TRP A 215 16.97 -14.76 -2.94
CA TRP A 215 16.76 -13.63 -3.85
C TRP A 215 18.06 -13.30 -4.57
N ARG A 216 17.94 -13.04 -5.86
CA ARG A 216 19.04 -12.58 -6.70
C ARG A 216 19.54 -11.21 -6.24
N PRO A 217 20.86 -10.98 -6.20
CA PRO A 217 21.42 -9.70 -5.74
C PRO A 217 21.15 -8.55 -6.72
N GLU A 218 20.90 -8.85 -8.00
CA GLU A 218 20.61 -7.86 -9.02
C GLU A 218 19.31 -7.11 -8.71
N ALA A 219 19.29 -5.82 -9.07
CA ALA A 219 18.07 -5.03 -9.01
C ALA A 219 17.13 -5.41 -10.16
N ALA A 220 15.83 -5.39 -9.87
CA ALA A 220 14.78 -5.49 -10.88
C ALA A 220 13.94 -4.22 -10.85
N VAL A 221 13.59 -3.74 -12.04
CA VAL A 221 12.77 -2.54 -12.24
C VAL A 221 11.60 -2.92 -13.14
N THR A 222 10.40 -2.54 -12.73
CA THR A 222 9.17 -2.67 -13.52
C THR A 222 8.67 -1.28 -13.86
N VAL A 223 8.37 -1.05 -15.13
CA VAL A 223 7.77 0.20 -15.64
C VAL A 223 6.38 -0.12 -16.17
N VAL A 224 5.38 0.64 -15.73
CA VAL A 224 3.99 0.44 -16.16
C VAL A 224 3.74 1.24 -17.43
N MET A 225 3.26 0.56 -18.47
CA MET A 225 2.74 1.20 -19.68
C MET A 225 1.25 1.45 -19.51
N ALA A 226 0.87 2.70 -19.27
CA ALA A 226 -0.53 3.10 -19.07
C ALA A 226 -1.18 3.65 -20.36
N ALA A 227 -2.48 3.46 -20.49
CA ALA A 227 -3.26 4.09 -21.57
C ALA A 227 -3.30 5.60 -21.39
N LYS A 228 -3.16 6.35 -22.50
CA LYS A 228 -3.23 7.82 -22.49
C LYS A 228 -4.53 8.29 -21.85
N GLY A 229 -4.42 9.05 -20.76
CA GLY A 229 -5.55 9.58 -19.98
C GLY A 229 -5.64 9.02 -18.56
N TYR A 230 -5.02 7.87 -18.28
CA TYR A 230 -4.91 7.33 -16.91
C TYR A 230 -4.22 8.34 -15.97
N PRO A 231 -4.65 8.52 -14.70
CA PRO A 231 -5.72 7.81 -13.98
C PRO A 231 -7.14 8.37 -14.19
N GLY A 232 -7.31 9.32 -15.13
CA GLY A 232 -8.60 9.84 -15.55
C GLY A 232 -9.31 8.94 -16.58
N GLU A 233 -10.12 9.54 -17.45
CA GLU A 233 -10.73 8.81 -18.55
C GLU A 233 -9.67 8.44 -19.61
N TYR A 234 -9.69 7.18 -20.05
CA TYR A 234 -8.79 6.67 -21.07
C TYR A 234 -9.54 5.76 -22.05
N ARG A 235 -9.01 5.67 -23.28
CA ARG A 235 -9.58 4.83 -24.33
C ARG A 235 -9.22 3.36 -24.08
N GLN A 236 -10.22 2.49 -24.09
CA GLN A 236 -10.05 1.04 -24.04
C GLN A 236 -10.01 0.43 -25.46
N GLY A 237 -9.53 -0.82 -25.56
CA GLY A 237 -9.52 -1.59 -26.82
C GLY A 237 -8.53 -1.09 -27.88
N THR A 238 -7.51 -0.31 -27.49
CA THR A 238 -6.44 0.09 -28.40
C THR A 238 -5.50 -1.07 -28.69
N LEU A 239 -5.13 -1.25 -29.94
CA LEU A 239 -4.22 -2.32 -30.36
C LEU A 239 -2.79 -2.07 -29.84
N ILE A 240 -2.25 -3.05 -29.12
CA ILE A 240 -0.85 -3.10 -28.68
C ILE A 240 -0.05 -3.88 -29.74
N ARG A 241 1.10 -3.35 -30.17
CA ARG A 241 1.99 -3.95 -31.18
C ARG A 241 3.43 -3.97 -30.67
N GLY A 242 4.29 -4.79 -31.27
CA GLY A 242 5.73 -4.76 -31.02
C GLY A 242 6.18 -5.55 -29.79
N LEU A 243 5.28 -6.33 -29.17
CA LEU A 243 5.63 -7.20 -28.04
C LEU A 243 6.64 -8.29 -28.47
N GLU A 244 6.59 -8.69 -29.74
CA GLU A 244 7.51 -9.63 -30.37
C GLU A 244 8.97 -9.14 -30.41
N HIS A 245 9.20 -7.83 -30.26
CA HIS A 245 10.53 -7.24 -30.25
C HIS A 245 11.15 -7.17 -28.85
N VAL A 246 10.43 -7.56 -27.79
CA VAL A 246 10.94 -7.55 -26.42
C VAL A 246 11.70 -8.85 -26.15
N THR A 247 13.03 -8.79 -26.14
CA THR A 247 13.92 -9.96 -25.96
C THR A 247 14.53 -10.09 -24.57
N ASP A 248 14.88 -8.97 -23.94
CA ASP A 248 15.68 -8.93 -22.70
C ASP A 248 14.90 -8.46 -21.48
N ALA A 249 13.56 -8.49 -21.57
CA ALA A 249 12.67 -8.11 -20.48
C ALA A 249 11.45 -9.02 -20.44
N LYS A 250 10.87 -9.15 -19.25
CA LYS A 250 9.58 -9.82 -19.08
C LYS A 250 8.46 -8.81 -19.29
N VAL A 251 7.53 -9.12 -20.20
CA VAL A 251 6.27 -8.38 -20.32
C VAL A 251 5.22 -9.08 -19.47
N CYS A 252 4.63 -8.34 -18.52
CA CYS A 252 3.55 -8.80 -17.65
C CYS A 252 2.26 -8.05 -18.00
N PRO A 253 1.32 -8.66 -18.76
CA PRO A 253 0.06 -8.02 -19.08
C PRO A 253 -0.80 -7.79 -17.83
N ALA A 254 -1.35 -6.59 -17.68
CA ALA A 254 -2.34 -6.27 -16.65
C ALA A 254 -3.78 -6.36 -17.21
N CYS A 255 -4.26 -5.28 -17.87
CA CYS A 255 -5.62 -5.19 -18.42
C CYS A 255 -5.64 -5.36 -19.95
N CYS A 256 -5.17 -6.51 -20.46
CA CYS A 256 -5.12 -6.81 -21.89
C CYS A 256 -6.10 -7.94 -22.26
N THR A 257 -6.63 -7.91 -23.48
CA THR A 257 -7.47 -8.98 -24.03
C THR A 257 -6.97 -9.39 -25.41
N LEU A 258 -7.14 -10.67 -25.76
CA LEU A 258 -6.83 -11.17 -27.09
C LEU A 258 -7.96 -10.78 -28.06
N LEU A 259 -7.58 -10.32 -29.25
CA LEU A 259 -8.50 -10.18 -30.38
C LEU A 259 -8.65 -11.57 -31.01
N TYR A 260 -9.84 -12.16 -30.87
CA TYR A 260 -10.24 -13.37 -31.58
C TYR A 260 -10.98 -13.02 -32.87
#